data_AF-A0A455U695-F1
#
_entry.id   AF-A0A455U695-F1
#
_cell.length_a   1.000
_cell.length_b   1.000
_cell.length_c   1.000
_cell.angle_alpha   90.00
_cell.angle_beta   90.00
_cell.angle_gamma   90.00
#
_symmetry.space_group_name_H-M   'P 1'
#
loop_
_entity.id
_entity.type
_entity.pdbx_description
1 polymer ?
#
loop_
_entity_poly.entity_id
_entity_poly.type
_entity_poly.pdbx_seq_one_letter_code
_entity_poly.pdbx_strand_id
1 'polypeptide(L)'
;MALSPTPDEERRLRDPVHQSGLSQAIFSGLREHFERFPPPASLLAWQRDNQRSPSGNEYRIQSGDTLSAIAVRHGVPVNQLKQANDINGDVIRVGQVLQIPRS
;
A
#
# COMPACT_ATOMS: atom_id res chain seq x y z
N MET A 1 -14.92 14.79 -9.66
CA MET A 1 -14.43 15.41 -10.91
C MET A 1 -14.17 14.26 -11.87
N ALA A 2 -15.16 13.89 -12.70
CA ALA A 2 -15.01 12.81 -13.66
C ALA A 2 -14.55 13.43 -14.99
N LEU A 3 -13.39 12.99 -15.49
CA LEU A 3 -12.92 13.34 -16.82
C LEU A 3 -13.74 12.51 -17.81
N SER A 4 -14.76 13.11 -18.42
CA SER A 4 -15.45 12.47 -19.55
C SER A 4 -14.52 12.51 -20.77
N PRO A 5 -14.33 11.39 -21.48
CA PRO A 5 -13.50 11.34 -22.68
C PRO A 5 -14.03 12.29 -23.76
N THR A 6 -13.12 12.89 -24.53
CA THR A 6 -13.52 13.81 -25.61
C THR A 6 -14.19 13.05 -26.76
N PRO A 7 -14.99 13.69 -27.64
CA PRO A 7 -15.70 12.99 -28.73
C PRO A 7 -14.80 12.21 -29.69
N ASP A 8 -13.55 12.65 -29.90
CA ASP A 8 -12.58 11.95 -30.73
C ASP A 8 -11.98 10.73 -30.00
N GLU A 9 -11.80 10.86 -28.69
CA GLU A 9 -11.36 9.78 -27.79
C GLU A 9 -12.43 8.70 -27.65
N GLU A 10 -13.71 9.07 -27.54
CA GLU A 10 -14.84 8.12 -27.54
C GLU A 10 -14.89 7.27 -28.82
N ARG A 11 -14.53 7.84 -29.98
CA ARG A 11 -14.45 7.09 -31.25
C ARG A 11 -13.29 6.11 -31.26
N ARG A 12 -12.12 6.54 -30.77
CA ARG A 12 -10.94 5.66 -30.65
C ARG A 12 -11.20 4.54 -29.64
N LEU A 13 -11.95 4.80 -28.57
CA LEU A 13 -12.37 3.79 -27.61
C LEU A 13 -13.30 2.72 -28.20
N ARG A 14 -13.90 2.93 -29.37
CA ARG A 14 -14.72 1.91 -30.07
C ARG A 14 -13.91 1.07 -31.07
N ASP A 15 -12.66 1.44 -31.33
CA ASP A 15 -11.76 0.70 -32.21
C ASP A 15 -11.12 -0.49 -31.46
N PRO A 16 -11.22 -1.74 -31.98
CA PRO A 16 -10.69 -2.93 -31.29
C PRO A 16 -9.19 -2.89 -31.01
N VAL A 17 -8.39 -2.28 -31.89
CA VAL A 17 -6.93 -2.19 -31.74
C VAL A 17 -6.59 -1.22 -30.63
N HIS A 18 -7.27 -0.07 -30.59
CA HIS A 18 -7.09 0.91 -29.53
C HIS A 18 -7.54 0.37 -28.16
N GLN A 19 -8.69 -0.32 -28.09
CA GLN A 19 -9.15 -1.01 -26.88
C GLN A 19 -8.12 -2.03 -26.37
N SER A 20 -7.51 -2.79 -27.29
CA SER A 20 -6.49 -3.78 -26.94
C SER A 20 -5.23 -3.10 -26.37
N GLY A 21 -4.76 -2.01 -27.01
CA GLY A 21 -3.62 -1.24 -26.50
C GLY A 21 -3.88 -0.61 -25.14
N LEU A 22 -5.06 -0.02 -24.95
CA LEU A 22 -5.47 0.59 -23.67
C LEU A 22 -5.60 -0.45 -22.56
N SER A 23 -6.26 -1.59 -22.83
CA SER A 23 -6.43 -2.65 -21.84
C SER A 23 -5.08 -3.22 -21.39
N GLN A 24 -4.14 -3.42 -22.32
CA GLN A 24 -2.79 -3.86 -22.02
C GLN A 24 -2.05 -2.85 -21.13
N ALA A 25 -2.12 -1.55 -21.44
CA ALA A 25 -1.46 -0.49 -20.67
C ALA A 25 -2.01 -0.37 -19.24
N ILE A 26 -3.34 -0.41 -19.10
CA ILE A 26 -4.00 -0.40 -17.78
C ILE A 26 -3.59 -1.64 -16.98
N PHE A 27 -3.67 -2.82 -17.60
CA PHE A 27 -3.35 -4.06 -16.93
C PHE A 27 -1.88 -4.13 -16.50
N SER A 28 -0.94 -3.73 -17.37
CA SER A 28 0.48 -3.71 -17.04
C SER A 28 0.78 -2.74 -15.91
N GLY A 29 0.21 -1.54 -15.95
CA GLY A 29 0.41 -0.54 -14.89
C GLY A 29 -0.16 -0.97 -13.54
N LEU A 30 -1.35 -1.59 -13.53
CA LEU A 30 -1.94 -2.12 -12.29
C LEU A 30 -1.12 -3.29 -11.74
N ARG A 31 -0.64 -4.20 -12.60
CA ARG A 31 0.22 -5.30 -12.18
C ARG A 31 1.52 -4.77 -11.56
N GLU A 32 2.23 -3.88 -12.25
CA GLU A 32 3.46 -3.28 -11.76
C GLU A 32 3.24 -2.54 -10.42
N HIS A 33 2.14 -1.78 -10.32
CA HIS A 33 1.77 -1.09 -9.09
C HIS A 33 1.59 -2.06 -7.93
N PHE A 34 0.86 -3.16 -8.12
CA PHE A 34 0.64 -4.15 -7.05
C PHE A 34 1.85 -5.02 -6.75
N GLU A 35 2.73 -5.26 -7.73
CA GLU A 35 4.02 -5.92 -7.46
C GLU A 35 4.91 -5.06 -6.56
N ARG A 36 4.89 -3.73 -6.72
CA ARG A 36 5.62 -2.80 -5.85
C ARG A 36 4.90 -2.59 -4.51
N PHE A 37 3.59 -2.38 -4.54
CA PHE A 37 2.72 -2.07 -3.39
C PHE A 37 1.61 -3.13 -3.23
N PRO A 38 1.93 -4.36 -2.82
CA PRO A 38 0.96 -5.43 -2.75
C PRO A 38 -0.06 -5.11 -1.68
N PRO A 39 -1.36 -5.24 -1.99
CA PRO A 39 -2.40 -5.05 -1.00
C PRO A 39 -2.17 -6.03 0.16
N PRO A 40 -2.34 -5.59 1.40
CA PRO A 40 -2.02 -6.45 2.52
C PRO A 40 -3.07 -7.57 2.60
N ALA A 41 -2.64 -8.80 2.92
CA ALA A 41 -3.45 -10.03 2.82
C ALA A 41 -3.91 -10.43 1.39
N SER A 42 -3.36 -9.82 0.34
CA SER A 42 -3.47 -10.37 -1.02
C SER A 42 -2.49 -11.54 -1.22
N LEU A 43 -2.78 -12.42 -2.18
CA LEU A 43 -1.88 -13.53 -2.56
C LEU A 43 -0.46 -13.04 -2.90
N LEU A 44 -0.33 -11.86 -3.51
CA LEU A 44 0.96 -11.24 -3.84
C LEU A 44 1.74 -10.84 -2.59
N ALA A 45 1.07 -10.27 -1.58
CA ALA A 45 1.70 -9.97 -0.29
C ALA A 45 2.16 -11.25 0.40
N TRP A 46 1.30 -12.27 0.48
CA TRP A 46 1.66 -13.57 1.05
C TRP A 46 2.87 -14.22 0.36
N GLN A 47 2.92 -14.17 -0.97
CA GLN A 47 4.04 -14.74 -1.73
C GLN A 47 5.36 -14.02 -1.41
N ARG A 48 5.32 -12.69 -1.24
CA ARG A 48 6.48 -11.90 -0.82
C ARG A 48 6.87 -12.17 0.64
N ASP A 49 5.90 -12.26 1.55
CA ASP A 49 6.15 -12.50 2.97
C ASP A 49 6.77 -13.89 3.18
N ASN A 50 6.35 -14.90 2.42
CA ASN A 50 6.98 -16.23 2.43
C ASN A 50 8.45 -16.22 1.93
N GLN A 51 8.85 -15.20 1.18
CA GLN A 51 10.23 -15.02 0.72
C GLN A 51 11.05 -14.12 1.64
N ARG A 52 10.42 -13.42 2.59
CA ARG A 52 11.09 -12.60 3.60
C ARG A 52 11.24 -13.41 4.88
N SER A 53 12.47 -13.60 5.35
CA SER A 53 12.69 -13.96 6.75
C SER A 53 12.04 -12.87 7.62
N PRO A 54 11.09 -13.20 8.52
CA PRO A 54 10.44 -12.19 9.33
C PRO A 54 11.49 -11.50 10.20
N SER A 55 11.87 -10.27 9.83
CA SER A 55 12.46 -9.35 10.78
C SER A 55 11.36 -9.11 11.81
N GLY A 56 11.46 -9.75 12.98
CA GLY A 56 10.43 -9.75 14.04
C GLY A 56 10.18 -8.39 14.71
N ASN A 57 10.29 -7.31 13.94
CA ASN A 57 10.22 -5.92 14.30
C ASN A 57 9.14 -5.21 13.48
N GLU A 58 8.12 -5.93 13.00
CA GLU A 58 7.00 -5.35 12.27
C GLU A 58 5.71 -5.57 13.07
N TYR A 59 4.83 -4.57 13.07
CA TYR A 59 3.52 -4.62 13.71
C TYR A 59 2.45 -4.12 12.76
N ARG A 60 1.38 -4.90 12.56
CA ARG A 60 0.27 -4.49 11.70
C ARG A 60 -0.84 -3.88 12.55
N ILE A 61 -1.15 -2.62 12.25
CA ILE A 61 -2.17 -1.82 12.94
C ILE A 61 -3.54 -2.49 12.83
N GLN A 62 -4.19 -2.67 13.98
CA GLN A 62 -5.51 -3.24 14.12
C GLN A 62 -6.55 -2.15 14.39
N SER A 63 -7.84 -2.51 14.27
CA SER A 63 -8.93 -1.59 14.64
C SER A 63 -8.83 -1.23 16.12
N GLY A 64 -8.84 0.07 16.43
CA GLY A 64 -8.75 0.61 17.79
C GLY A 64 -7.32 0.95 18.26
N ASP A 65 -6.31 0.65 17.45
CA ASP A 65 -4.92 1.01 17.79
C ASP A 65 -4.67 2.53 17.71
N THR A 66 -3.74 2.99 18.55
CA THR A 66 -3.15 4.34 18.49
C THR A 66 -1.64 4.24 18.49
N LEU A 67 -0.93 5.23 17.91
CA LEU A 67 0.54 5.27 17.95
C LEU A 67 1.07 5.20 19.39
N SER A 68 0.41 5.90 20.31
CA SER A 68 0.76 5.93 21.73
C SER A 68 0.66 4.55 22.38
N ALA A 69 -0.46 3.85 22.17
CA ALA A 69 -0.68 2.53 22.75
C ALA A 69 0.30 1.48 22.18
N ILE A 70 0.56 1.52 20.87
CA ILE A 70 1.55 0.65 20.21
C ILE A 70 2.94 0.93 20.77
N ALA A 71 3.34 2.20 20.82
CA ALA A 71 4.65 2.61 21.32
C ALA A 71 4.89 2.13 22.76
N VAL A 72 3.91 2.33 23.66
CA VAL A 72 3.97 1.83 25.04
C VAL A 72 4.07 0.31 25.09
N ARG A 73 3.24 -0.42 24.32
CA ARG A 73 3.25 -1.88 24.28
C ARG A 73 4.60 -2.46 23.85
N HIS A 74 5.29 -1.75 22.96
CA HIS A 74 6.58 -2.16 22.42
C HIS A 74 7.78 -1.50 23.12
N GLY A 75 7.55 -0.67 24.14
CA GLY A 75 8.62 -0.01 24.90
C GLY A 75 9.42 1.01 24.10
N VAL A 76 8.85 1.58 23.04
CA VAL A 76 9.54 2.56 22.18
C VAL A 76 8.94 3.95 22.36
N PRO A 77 9.73 5.04 22.25
CA PRO A 77 9.18 6.39 22.19
C PRO A 77 8.33 6.59 20.93
N VAL A 78 7.18 7.24 21.08
CA VAL A 78 6.28 7.57 19.94
C VAL A 78 7.02 8.33 18.84
N ASN A 79 7.92 9.25 19.20
CA ASN A 79 8.71 10.01 18.24
C ASN A 79 9.65 9.12 17.43
N GLN A 80 10.28 8.12 18.05
CA GLN A 80 11.16 7.18 17.36
C GLN A 80 10.35 6.26 16.44
N LEU A 81 9.18 5.80 16.90
CA LEU A 81 8.25 5.02 16.09
C LEU A 81 7.79 5.81 14.86
N LYS A 82 7.47 7.10 15.01
CA LYS A 82 7.08 7.99 13.91
C LYS A 82 8.22 8.20 12.92
N GLN A 83 9.43 8.47 13.41
CA GLN A 83 10.62 8.64 12.57
C GLN A 83 10.95 7.38 11.77
N ALA A 84 10.86 6.20 12.38
CA ALA A 84 11.14 4.93 11.71
C ALA A 84 10.14 4.57 10.59
N ASN A 85 8.99 5.26 10.53
CA ASN A 85 7.88 4.96 9.62
C ASN A 85 7.44 6.17 8.77
N ASP A 86 8.22 7.25 8.78
CA ASP A 86 7.91 8.50 8.06
C ASP A 86 6.51 9.09 8.36
N ILE A 87 6.03 8.90 9.59
CA ILE A 87 4.68 9.35 9.99
C ILE A 87 4.73 10.78 10.51
N ASN A 88 4.09 11.68 9.77
CA ASN A 88 3.85 13.06 10.18
C ASN A 88 2.45 13.17 10.82
N GLY A 89 2.39 13.66 12.07
CA GLY A 89 1.16 13.72 12.86
C GLY A 89 0.77 12.39 13.51
N ASP A 90 -0.52 12.22 13.81
CA ASP A 90 -1.00 11.10 14.65
C ASP A 90 -2.03 10.20 13.94
N VAL A 91 -2.24 10.42 12.64
CA VAL A 91 -3.17 9.63 11.83
C VAL A 91 -2.48 8.35 11.37
N ILE A 92 -3.04 7.21 11.76
CA ILE A 92 -2.66 5.86 11.30
C ILE A 92 -3.85 5.12 10.73
N ARG A 93 -3.61 4.15 9.84
CA ARG A 93 -4.68 3.40 9.16
C ARG A 93 -4.66 1.93 9.55
N VAL A 94 -5.84 1.35 9.76
CA VAL A 94 -5.97 -0.09 9.97
C VAL A 94 -5.36 -0.86 8.80
N GLY A 95 -4.56 -1.87 9.11
CA GLY A 95 -3.84 -2.68 8.13
C GLY A 95 -2.50 -2.12 7.68
N GLN A 96 -2.16 -0.88 8.05
CA GLN A 96 -0.81 -0.34 7.88
C GLN A 96 0.19 -1.16 8.72
N VAL A 97 1.36 -1.44 8.16
CA VAL A 97 2.46 -2.11 8.87
C VAL A 97 3.43 -1.06 9.36
N LEU A 98 3.79 -1.13 10.64
CA LEU A 98 4.80 -0.31 11.29
C LEU A 98 6.06 -1.13 11.52
N GLN A 99 7.21 -0.55 11.19
CA GLN A 99 8.50 -0.99 11.65
C GLN A 99 8.71 -0.51 13.09
N ILE A 100 8.81 -1.46 14.01
CA ILE A 100 9.09 -1.24 15.43
C ILE A 100 10.61 -1.13 15.60
N PRO A 101 11.15 0.06 15.93
CA PRO A 101 12.57 0.20 16.19
C PRO A 101 12.96 -0.60 17.44
N ARG A 102 14.13 -1.23 17.43
CA ARG A 102 14.76 -1.74 18.66
C ARG A 102 15.60 -0.61 19.26
N SER A 103 15.43 -0.37 20.56
CA SER A 103 16.28 0.56 21.32
C SER A 103 17.71 0.05 21.45
#